data_AF-A0A524E645-F1
#
_entry.id   AF-A0A524E645-F1
#
_cell.length_a   1.000
_cell.length_b   1.000
_cell.length_c   1.000
_cell.angle_alpha   90.00
_cell.angle_beta   90.00
_cell.angle_gamma   90.00
#
_symmetry.space_group_name_H-M   'P 1'
#
loop_
_entity.id
_entity.type
_entity.pdbx_description
1 polymer ?
#
loop_
_entity_poly.entity_id
_entity_poly.type
_entity_poly.pdbx_seq_one_letter_code
_entity_poly.pdbx_strand_id
1 'polypeptide(L)'
;MIQDLVIIKDGIPLLSKNLCNSQESIFAKEENLILLSGFFSALNSFSDKFESLGSISELKLSNTDLKLSFLRDEETNIIYLATFDKASKSLKVHRFLKNVSQNFLKKYNVNQLKRWDGRRERFETFEEELDKYVIINEQGENQQEIDEEININLDVEKYMGRESIHEDSLLQESPDYYKFIPTFRTAKKIFPQYYLTSEISQKAFNEIDGKKSIFKIARALNLEVNKVYSTCKSLVKCGFIDLKES
;
A
#
# COMPACT_ATOMS: atom_id res chain seq x y z
N MET A 1 3.46 17.59 18.95
CA MET A 1 3.68 18.01 17.57
C MET A 1 3.68 16.77 16.68
N ILE A 2 3.27 16.90 15.43
CA ILE A 2 3.47 15.82 14.45
C ILE A 2 4.95 15.83 14.05
N GLN A 3 5.58 14.66 14.04
CA GLN A 3 7.02 14.54 13.84
C GLN A 3 7.37 13.96 12.49
N ASP A 4 6.85 12.77 12.17
CA ASP A 4 7.08 12.13 10.87
C ASP A 4 5.73 11.83 10.21
N LEU A 5 5.70 11.97 8.88
CA LEU A 5 4.64 11.43 8.02
C LEU A 5 5.25 10.37 7.11
N VAL A 6 4.59 9.22 6.99
CA VAL A 6 4.92 8.19 6.01
C VAL A 6 3.65 7.79 5.26
N ILE A 7 3.75 7.74 3.93
CA ILE A 7 2.70 7.23 3.05
C ILE A 7 3.21 5.91 2.48
N ILE A 8 2.44 4.83 2.68
CA ILE A 8 2.83 3.46 2.32
C ILE A 8 1.79 2.90 1.37
N LYS A 9 2.25 2.25 0.32
CA LYS A 9 1.40 1.45 -0.57
C LYS A 9 1.93 0.03 -0.66
N ASP A 10 1.07 -0.94 -0.35
CA ASP A 10 1.39 -2.37 -0.47
C ASP A 10 2.71 -2.78 0.24
N GLY A 11 3.02 -2.17 1.39
CA GLY A 11 4.26 -2.43 2.13
C GLY A 11 5.47 -1.61 1.69
N ILE A 12 5.34 -0.78 0.66
CA ILE A 12 6.44 0.02 0.11
C ILE A 12 6.19 1.51 0.41
N PRO A 13 7.18 2.25 0.94
CA PRO A 13 7.02 3.67 1.18
C PRO A 13 6.88 4.43 -0.16
N LEU A 14 5.78 5.17 -0.32
CA LEU A 14 5.63 6.17 -1.37
C LEU A 14 6.45 7.41 -1.02
N LEU A 15 6.25 7.91 0.19
CA LEU A 15 6.78 9.18 0.66
C LEU A 15 7.07 9.08 2.16
N SER A 16 8.11 9.78 2.61
CA SER A 16 8.45 9.92 4.02
C SER A 16 9.00 11.31 4.26
N LYS A 17 8.39 12.07 5.17
CA LYS A 17 8.85 13.43 5.51
C LYS A 17 8.95 13.59 7.02
N ASN A 18 10.06 14.16 7.47
CA ASN A 18 10.15 14.71 8.81
C ASN A 18 9.54 16.12 8.81
N LEU A 19 8.50 16.31 9.61
CA LEU A 19 7.72 17.53 9.74
C LEU A 19 8.17 18.38 10.94
N CYS A 20 9.13 17.89 11.72
CA CYS A 20 9.63 18.51 12.94
C CYS A 20 11.15 18.72 12.84
N ASN A 21 11.55 19.85 12.26
CA ASN A 21 12.98 20.18 12.04
C ASN A 21 13.83 20.21 13.32
N SER A 22 13.21 20.27 14.51
CA SER A 22 13.90 20.34 15.81
C SER A 22 14.20 18.97 16.44
N GLN A 23 13.70 17.87 15.87
CA GLN A 23 13.90 16.52 16.41
C GLN A 23 14.34 15.57 15.29
N GLU A 24 15.27 14.67 15.62
CA GLU A 24 15.66 13.63 14.67
C GLU A 24 14.46 12.78 14.27
N SER A 25 14.33 12.54 12.97
CA SER A 25 13.33 11.63 12.44
C SER A 25 13.54 10.21 12.95
N ILE A 26 12.46 9.61 13.43
CA ILE A 26 12.47 8.24 13.96
C ILE A 26 12.04 7.27 12.87
N PHE A 27 11.10 7.69 12.02
CA PHE A 27 10.51 6.84 10.98
C PHE A 27 10.86 7.27 9.55
N ALA A 28 11.26 8.50 9.29
CA ALA A 28 11.58 9.01 7.94
C ALA A 28 13.06 8.83 7.55
N LYS A 29 13.93 8.29 8.43
CA LYS A 29 15.28 7.87 8.03
C LYS A 29 15.22 6.65 7.10
N GLU A 30 15.82 6.78 5.93
CA GLU A 30 15.68 5.81 4.81
C GLU A 30 16.09 4.38 5.16
N GLU A 31 17.14 4.19 5.97
CA GLU A 31 17.76 2.88 6.22
C GLU A 31 16.79 1.83 6.79
N ASN A 32 15.75 2.26 7.51
CA ASN A 32 14.77 1.36 8.13
C ASN A 32 13.35 1.50 7.55
N LEU A 33 13.14 2.45 6.63
CA LEU A 33 11.81 2.83 6.16
C LEU A 33 11.06 1.66 5.49
N ILE A 34 11.77 0.83 4.71
CA ILE A 34 11.18 -0.34 4.04
C ILE A 34 10.71 -1.37 5.07
N LEU A 35 11.52 -1.66 6.08
CA LEU A 35 11.18 -2.62 7.14
C LEU A 35 9.95 -2.15 7.92
N LEU A 36 9.95 -0.87 8.30
CA LEU A 36 8.83 -0.23 9.00
C LEU A 36 7.56 -0.24 8.14
N SER A 37 7.68 0.06 6.86
CA SER A 37 6.55 0.06 5.92
C SER A 37 5.93 -1.32 5.76
N GLY A 38 6.77 -2.36 5.66
CA GLY A 38 6.34 -3.75 5.64
C GLY A 38 5.67 -4.17 6.95
N PHE A 39 6.25 -3.80 8.09
CA PHE A 39 5.67 -4.07 9.41
C PHE A 39 4.27 -3.46 9.58
N PHE A 40 4.12 -2.16 9.30
CA PHE A 40 2.84 -1.48 9.47
C PHE A 40 1.78 -1.95 8.47
N SER A 41 2.18 -2.31 7.25
CA SER A 41 1.26 -2.93 6.29
C SER A 41 0.78 -4.31 6.74
N ALA A 42 1.69 -5.12 7.28
CA ALA A 42 1.33 -6.42 7.85
C ALA A 42 0.42 -6.26 9.08
N LEU A 43 0.69 -5.26 9.94
CA LEU A 43 -0.10 -4.97 11.12
C LEU A 43 -1.52 -4.52 10.76
N ASN A 44 -1.68 -3.61 9.79
CA ASN A 44 -2.99 -3.19 9.32
C ASN A 44 -3.75 -4.35 8.65
N SER A 45 -3.08 -5.13 7.78
CA SER A 45 -3.70 -6.32 7.20
C SER A 45 -4.06 -7.39 8.25
N PHE A 46 -3.32 -7.43 9.36
CA PHE A 46 -3.65 -8.31 10.48
C PHE A 46 -4.89 -7.82 11.22
N SER A 47 -5.07 -6.51 11.42
CA SER A 47 -6.27 -5.98 12.11
C SER A 47 -7.56 -6.27 11.36
N ASP A 48 -7.55 -6.24 10.02
CA ASP A 48 -8.75 -6.55 9.20
C ASP A 48 -9.31 -7.95 9.44
N LYS A 49 -8.48 -8.87 9.93
CA LYS A 49 -8.89 -10.26 10.19
C LYS A 49 -9.74 -10.41 11.44
N PHE A 50 -9.82 -9.37 12.26
CA PHE A 50 -10.64 -9.36 13.46
C PHE A 50 -11.86 -8.46 13.20
N GLU A 51 -12.87 -9.02 12.53
CA GLU A 51 -14.14 -8.33 12.23
C GLU A 51 -14.77 -7.68 13.47
N SER A 52 -14.51 -8.23 14.67
CA SER A 52 -15.04 -7.74 15.95
C SER A 52 -14.13 -6.74 16.70
N LEU A 53 -12.86 -6.58 16.32
CA LEU A 53 -11.91 -5.70 17.02
C LEU A 53 -11.72 -4.34 16.34
N GLY A 54 -12.18 -4.20 15.09
CA GLY A 54 -12.03 -2.98 14.30
C GLY A 54 -10.60 -2.78 13.78
N SER A 55 -10.31 -1.58 13.26
CA SER A 55 -9.01 -1.22 12.72
C SER A 55 -8.09 -0.60 13.77
N ILE A 56 -6.78 -0.77 13.59
CA ILE A 56 -5.79 -0.08 14.41
C ILE A 56 -5.76 1.39 13.99
N SER A 57 -6.12 2.28 14.92
CA SER A 57 -6.13 3.74 14.70
C SER A 57 -4.98 4.45 15.41
N GLU A 58 -4.47 3.88 16.50
CA GLU A 58 -3.35 4.41 17.27
C GLU A 58 -2.49 3.30 17.89
N LEU A 59 -1.17 3.50 17.91
CA LEU A 59 -0.23 2.70 18.70
C LEU A 59 0.59 3.63 19.60
N LYS A 60 0.82 3.23 20.85
CA LYS A 60 1.71 3.91 21.77
C LYS A 60 2.98 3.10 21.97
N LEU A 61 4.15 3.73 21.80
CA LEU A 61 5.43 3.09 22.06
C LEU A 61 5.74 3.14 23.56
N SER A 62 6.06 2.02 24.18
CA SER A 62 6.12 1.88 25.65
C SER A 62 7.20 2.73 26.32
N ASN A 63 8.31 3.00 25.63
CA ASN A 63 9.46 3.70 26.20
C ASN A 63 9.53 5.19 25.80
N THR A 64 8.50 5.73 25.17
CA THR A 64 8.49 7.11 24.68
C THR A 64 7.10 7.73 24.82
N ASP A 65 7.02 9.07 24.82
CA ASP A 65 5.74 9.79 24.73
C ASP A 65 5.15 9.79 23.31
N LEU A 66 5.75 9.03 22.39
CA LEU A 66 5.36 8.99 20.99
C LEU A 66 4.19 8.04 20.76
N LYS A 67 3.28 8.54 19.93
CA LYS A 67 2.13 7.84 19.42
C LYS A 67 2.21 7.80 17.91
N LEU A 68 1.65 6.75 17.33
CA LEU A 68 1.49 6.58 15.90
C LEU A 68 0.01 6.56 15.59
N SER A 69 -0.45 7.39 14.65
CA SER A 69 -1.81 7.35 14.14
C SER A 69 -1.83 6.76 12.73
N PHE A 70 -2.87 5.99 12.46
CA PHE A 70 -3.08 5.27 11.20
C PHE A 70 -4.33 5.80 10.51
N LEU A 71 -4.25 6.01 9.21
CA LEU A 71 -5.39 6.15 8.32
C LEU A 71 -5.16 5.28 7.10
N ARG A 72 -6.14 4.44 6.77
CA ARG A 72 -6.06 3.59 5.59
C ARG A 72 -7.12 4.00 4.57
N ASP A 73 -6.71 4.03 3.32
CA ASP A 73 -7.60 4.05 2.17
C ASP A 73 -7.76 2.62 1.62
N GLU A 74 -8.97 2.09 1.66
CA GLU A 74 -9.25 0.69 1.28
C GLU A 74 -9.19 0.48 -0.24
N GLU A 75 -9.55 1.49 -1.04
CA GLU A 75 -9.61 1.35 -2.50
C GLU A 75 -8.21 1.25 -3.12
N THR A 76 -7.28 2.07 -2.63
CA THR A 76 -5.90 2.14 -3.15
C THR A 76 -4.92 1.30 -2.33
N ASN A 77 -5.37 0.77 -1.20
CA ASN A 77 -4.54 0.10 -0.19
C ASN A 77 -3.35 0.96 0.27
N ILE A 78 -3.60 2.26 0.43
CA ILE A 78 -2.62 3.22 0.93
C ILE A 78 -2.82 3.38 2.43
N ILE A 79 -1.72 3.41 3.17
CA ILE A 79 -1.68 3.67 4.60
C ILE A 79 -0.92 4.98 4.81
N TYR A 80 -1.58 5.91 5.47
CA TYR A 80 -1.02 7.17 5.94
C TYR A 80 -0.70 7.02 7.43
N LEU A 81 0.56 7.26 7.79
CA LEU A 81 1.08 7.15 9.14
C LEU A 81 1.61 8.50 9.59
N ALA A 82 1.22 8.93 10.78
CA ALA A 82 1.83 10.08 11.45
C ALA A 82 2.32 9.70 12.84
N THR A 83 3.54 10.10 13.17
CA THR A 83 4.04 10.05 14.54
C THR A 83 3.83 11.39 15.22
N PHE A 84 3.50 11.36 16.51
CA PHE A 84 3.26 12.58 17.27
C PHE A 84 3.51 12.39 18.76
N ASP A 85 3.92 13.47 19.42
CA ASP A 85 4.08 13.50 20.87
C ASP A 85 2.80 13.95 21.59
N LYS A 86 2.87 13.98 22.93
CA LYS A 86 1.78 14.40 23.83
C LYS A 86 1.24 15.82 23.62
N ALA A 87 1.97 16.73 22.97
CA ALA A 87 1.48 18.07 22.69
C ALA A 87 0.40 18.07 21.59
N SER A 88 0.34 17.03 20.76
CA SER A 88 -0.71 16.87 19.74
C SER A 88 -1.82 15.95 20.23
N LYS A 89 -3.08 16.37 20.02
CA LYS A 89 -4.26 15.53 20.30
C LYS A 89 -4.49 14.55 19.15
N SER A 90 -4.76 13.29 19.45
CA SER A 90 -5.03 12.24 18.45
C SER A 90 -6.08 12.63 17.41
N LEU A 91 -7.15 13.33 17.83
CA LEU A 91 -8.19 13.82 16.91
C LEU A 91 -7.66 14.83 15.88
N LYS A 92 -6.75 15.73 16.28
CA LYS A 92 -6.12 16.68 15.36
C LYS A 92 -5.23 15.93 14.36
N VAL A 93 -4.42 14.99 14.83
CA VAL A 93 -3.55 14.17 13.97
C VAL A 93 -4.37 13.36 12.96
N HIS A 94 -5.49 12.78 13.39
CA HIS A 94 -6.37 12.06 12.48
C HIS A 94 -7.00 12.97 11.42
N ARG A 95 -7.38 14.22 11.77
CA ARG A 95 -7.84 15.22 10.78
C ARG A 95 -6.73 15.59 9.79
N PHE A 96 -5.51 15.81 10.28
CA PHE A 96 -4.35 16.02 9.44
C PHE A 96 -4.15 14.87 8.43
N LEU A 97 -4.18 13.62 8.89
CA LEU A 97 -4.09 12.45 8.01
C LEU A 97 -5.21 12.40 6.97
N LYS A 98 -6.45 12.75 7.35
CA LYS A 98 -7.58 12.84 6.41
C LYS A 98 -7.35 13.89 5.33
N ASN A 99 -6.90 15.08 5.72
CA ASN A 99 -6.60 16.17 4.79
C ASN A 99 -5.47 15.77 3.82
N VAL A 100 -4.39 15.19 4.35
CA VAL A 100 -3.28 14.67 3.53
C VAL A 100 -3.78 13.61 2.55
N SER A 101 -4.58 12.65 3.02
CA SER A 101 -5.13 11.57 2.18
C SER A 101 -5.99 12.11 1.03
N GLN A 102 -6.93 13.01 1.34
CA GLN A 102 -7.82 13.58 0.33
C GLN A 102 -7.03 14.36 -0.74
N ASN A 103 -6.06 15.17 -0.33
CA ASN A 103 -5.26 15.94 -1.27
C ASN A 103 -4.28 15.07 -2.07
N PHE A 104 -3.69 14.05 -1.44
CA PHE A 104 -2.85 13.09 -2.13
C PHE A 104 -3.62 12.36 -3.24
N LEU A 105 -4.83 11.89 -2.96
CA LEU A 105 -5.69 11.20 -3.94
C LEU A 105 -6.26 12.15 -5.01
N LYS A 106 -6.41 13.45 -4.68
CA LYS A 106 -6.78 14.49 -5.66
C LYS A 106 -5.64 14.75 -6.65
N LYS A 107 -4.39 14.82 -6.17
CA LYS A 107 -3.19 15.05 -6.99
C LYS A 107 -2.79 13.80 -7.79
N TYR A 108 -2.82 12.63 -7.16
CA TYR A 108 -2.48 11.35 -7.78
C TYR A 108 -3.72 10.48 -7.85
N ASN A 109 -4.34 10.41 -9.03
CA ASN A 109 -5.58 9.68 -9.18
C ASN A 109 -5.40 8.17 -8.91
N VAL A 110 -6.51 7.50 -8.58
CA VAL A 110 -6.55 6.07 -8.23
C VAL A 110 -5.89 5.17 -9.29
N ASN A 111 -6.01 5.51 -10.58
CA ASN A 111 -5.43 4.70 -11.65
C ASN A 111 -3.90 4.81 -11.72
N GLN A 112 -3.35 6.01 -11.50
CA GLN A 112 -1.90 6.22 -11.39
C GLN A 112 -1.34 5.42 -10.22
N LEU A 113 -2.03 5.43 -9.08
CA LEU A 113 -1.63 4.69 -7.89
C LEU A 113 -1.71 3.17 -8.11
N LYS A 114 -2.76 2.67 -8.75
CA LYS A 114 -2.89 1.23 -9.09
C LYS A 114 -1.81 0.74 -10.07
N ARG A 115 -1.28 1.62 -10.93
CA ARG A 115 -0.23 1.31 -11.91
C ARG A 115 1.17 1.73 -11.46
N TRP A 116 1.32 2.12 -10.19
CA TRP A 116 2.60 2.51 -9.65
C TRP A 116 3.60 1.36 -9.70
N ASP A 117 4.82 1.65 -10.13
CA ASP A 117 5.89 0.69 -10.43
C ASP A 117 6.98 0.64 -9.34
N GLY A 118 6.75 1.28 -8.20
CA GLY A 118 7.71 1.32 -7.09
C GLY A 118 8.60 2.57 -7.05
N ARG A 119 8.58 3.41 -8.11
CA ARG A 119 9.40 4.63 -8.17
C ARG A 119 8.84 5.73 -7.28
N ARG A 120 9.59 6.11 -6.24
CA ARG A 120 9.17 7.09 -5.21
C ARG A 120 9.20 8.53 -5.71
N GLU A 121 10.08 8.79 -6.68
CA GLU A 121 10.36 10.11 -7.25
C GLU A 121 9.10 10.76 -7.84
N ARG A 122 8.13 9.93 -8.27
CA ARG A 122 6.83 10.39 -8.78
C ARG A 122 6.00 11.19 -7.75
N PHE A 123 6.31 11.07 -6.47
CA PHE A 123 5.55 11.70 -5.39
C PHE A 123 6.31 12.82 -4.68
N GLU A 124 7.56 13.11 -5.07
CA GLU A 124 8.40 14.15 -4.43
C GLU A 124 7.73 15.52 -4.44
N THR A 125 7.03 15.89 -5.51
CA THR A 125 6.32 17.18 -5.61
C THR A 125 5.18 17.33 -4.58
N PHE A 126 4.73 16.25 -3.95
CA PHE A 126 3.77 16.35 -2.85
C PHE A 126 4.45 16.63 -1.52
N GLU A 127 5.73 16.29 -1.39
CA GLU A 127 6.51 16.55 -0.19
C GLU A 127 6.59 18.06 0.13
N GLU A 128 6.69 18.88 -0.93
CA GLU A 128 6.70 20.34 -0.84
C GLU A 128 5.36 20.91 -0.35
N GLU A 129 4.25 20.22 -0.59
CA GLU A 129 2.91 20.66 -0.17
C GLU A 129 2.61 20.31 1.29
N LEU A 130 3.33 19.34 1.88
CA LEU A 130 3.03 18.82 3.22
C LEU A 130 3.14 19.85 4.34
N ASP A 131 4.04 20.82 4.21
CA ASP A 131 4.25 21.83 5.25
C ASP A 131 2.99 22.71 5.42
N LYS A 132 2.24 22.94 4.34
CA LYS A 132 0.97 23.68 4.38
C LYS A 132 -0.05 22.98 5.27
N TYR A 133 -0.14 21.64 5.19
CA TYR A 133 -1.09 20.87 5.99
C TYR A 133 -0.73 20.82 7.47
N VAL A 134 0.56 20.93 7.82
CA VAL A 134 1.00 21.04 9.21
C VAL A 134 0.51 22.37 9.81
N ILE A 135 0.73 23.47 9.10
CA ILE A 135 0.32 24.83 9.52
C ILE A 135 -1.20 24.88 9.74
N ILE A 136 -1.98 24.40 8.77
CA ILE A 136 -3.46 24.34 8.85
C ILE A 136 -3.91 23.55 10.09
N ASN A 137 -3.26 22.41 10.37
CA ASN A 137 -3.61 21.56 11.50
C ASN A 137 -3.28 22.19 12.86
N GLU A 138 -2.26 23.04 12.92
CA GLU A 138 -1.90 23.78 14.13
C GLU A 138 -2.84 24.98 14.39
N GLN A 139 -3.19 25.72 13.34
CA GLN A 139 -4.03 26.93 13.41
C GLN A 139 -5.52 26.63 13.62
N GLY A 140 -6.00 25.43 13.26
CA GLY A 140 -7.35 24.97 13.61
C GLY A 140 -8.48 25.66 12.85
N GLU A 141 -8.19 26.16 11.64
CA GLU A 141 -9.13 26.91 10.80
C GLU A 141 -10.19 26.02 10.13
N ASN A 142 -11.35 26.62 9.83
CA ASN A 142 -12.50 25.96 9.22
C ASN A 142 -12.20 25.56 7.77
N GLN A 143 -12.50 24.31 7.42
CA GLN A 143 -12.25 23.69 6.11
C GLN A 143 -12.86 24.41 4.88
N GLN A 144 -13.68 25.45 5.06
CA GLN A 144 -14.41 26.11 3.95
C GLN A 144 -13.59 27.16 3.19
N GLU A 145 -12.55 27.75 3.77
CA GLU A 145 -11.70 28.74 3.07
C GLU A 145 -10.58 28.07 2.23
N ILE A 146 -10.40 26.76 2.37
CA ILE A 146 -9.24 26.01 1.85
C ILE A 146 -9.47 25.51 0.40
N ASP A 147 -10.71 25.26 0.00
CA ASP A 147 -11.03 24.80 -1.37
C ASP A 147 -10.76 25.90 -2.43
N GLU A 148 -10.72 27.17 -2.02
CA GLU A 148 -10.47 28.31 -2.92
C GLU A 148 -8.98 28.61 -3.09
N GLU A 149 -8.14 28.47 -2.05
CA GLU A 149 -6.70 28.76 -2.15
C GLU A 149 -5.87 27.63 -2.80
N ILE A 150 -6.27 26.36 -2.64
CA ILE A 150 -5.55 25.21 -3.23
C ILE A 150 -5.75 25.14 -4.76
N ASN A 151 -6.87 25.66 -5.28
CA ASN A 151 -7.14 25.68 -6.73
C ASN A 151 -6.30 26.70 -7.51
N ILE A 152 -5.63 27.65 -6.86
CA ILE A 152 -4.90 28.73 -7.54
C ILE A 152 -3.49 28.29 -8.00
N ASN A 153 -2.94 27.20 -7.45
CA ASN A 153 -1.57 26.75 -7.74
C ASN A 153 -1.45 25.51 -8.65
N LEU A 154 -2.56 24.97 -9.20
CA LEU A 154 -2.54 23.77 -10.05
C LEU A 154 -2.56 24.06 -11.56
N ASP A 155 -2.43 25.33 -11.99
CA ASP A 155 -2.58 25.72 -13.40
C ASP A 155 -1.25 25.99 -14.15
N VAL A 156 -0.10 25.58 -13.59
CA VAL A 156 1.19 25.74 -14.26
C VAL A 156 1.89 24.38 -14.39
N GLU A 157 1.49 23.60 -15.40
CA GLU A 157 2.39 22.79 -16.25
C GLU A 157 1.64 22.23 -17.46
N LYS A 158 1.24 23.13 -18.36
CA LYS A 158 1.01 22.81 -19.78
C LYS A 158 2.33 22.96 -20.52
N TYR A 159 3.03 21.86 -20.84
CA TYR A 159 3.81 21.73 -22.08
C TYR A 159 4.00 20.26 -22.46
N MET A 160 3.12 19.83 -23.39
CA MET A 160 3.35 18.98 -24.57
C MET A 160 4.51 17.96 -24.59
N GLY A 161 4.11 16.70 -24.77
CA GLY A 161 4.90 15.66 -25.42
C GLY A 161 3.97 14.60 -26.01
N ARG A 162 3.31 14.92 -27.13
CA ARG A 162 2.60 13.91 -27.95
C ARG A 162 3.66 13.04 -28.62
N GLU A 163 3.77 11.79 -28.19
CA GLU A 163 4.23 10.72 -29.07
C GLU A 163 3.16 9.63 -29.11
N SER A 164 2.49 9.57 -30.25
CA SER A 164 1.69 8.44 -30.69
C SER A 164 2.64 7.29 -31.04
N ILE A 165 2.53 6.16 -30.35
CA ILE A 165 3.11 4.91 -30.81
C ILE A 165 2.00 3.86 -30.81
N HIS A 166 1.51 3.64 -32.04
CA HIS A 166 0.90 2.46 -32.63
C HIS A 166 0.42 1.33 -31.71
N GLU A 167 -0.90 1.12 -31.73
CA GLU A 167 -1.50 -0.21 -31.67
C GLU A 167 -0.95 -1.10 -32.80
N ASP A 168 -0.87 -2.39 -32.50
CA ASP A 168 -0.50 -3.55 -33.32
C ASP A 168 0.99 -3.80 -33.58
N SER A 169 1.53 -4.76 -32.80
CA SER A 169 2.51 -5.82 -33.13
C SER A 169 3.02 -6.35 -31.77
N LEU A 170 2.78 -7.58 -31.28
CA LEU A 170 3.20 -8.87 -31.83
C LEU A 170 2.54 -10.00 -31.02
N LEU A 171 2.06 -11.02 -31.72
CA LEU A 171 1.99 -12.39 -31.20
C LEU A 171 3.38 -12.81 -30.70
N GLN A 172 3.62 -12.93 -29.39
CA GLN A 172 4.72 -13.75 -28.85
C GLN A 172 4.62 -14.02 -27.34
N GLU A 173 4.61 -15.32 -27.03
CA GLU A 173 4.97 -15.99 -25.78
C GLU A 173 4.28 -15.52 -24.48
N SER A 174 3.19 -16.20 -24.12
CA SER A 174 2.70 -16.22 -22.74
C SER A 174 3.87 -16.55 -21.79
N PRO A 175 4.11 -15.77 -20.72
CA PRO A 175 5.20 -16.00 -19.80
C PRO A 175 5.26 -17.46 -19.32
N ASP A 176 6.47 -18.02 -19.17
CA ASP A 176 6.68 -19.46 -18.89
C ASP A 176 5.85 -19.99 -17.72
N TYR A 177 5.64 -19.15 -16.69
CA TYR A 177 4.86 -19.51 -15.51
C TYR A 177 3.38 -19.79 -15.77
N TYR A 178 2.83 -19.45 -16.94
CA TYR A 178 1.47 -19.79 -17.32
C TYR A 178 1.28 -21.32 -17.43
N LYS A 179 2.35 -22.03 -17.79
CA LYS A 179 2.36 -23.48 -18.00
C LYS A 179 2.64 -24.27 -16.73
N PHE A 180 3.18 -23.63 -15.69
CA PHE A 180 3.53 -24.33 -14.45
C PHE A 180 2.31 -24.98 -13.82
N ILE A 181 2.51 -26.21 -13.34
CA ILE A 181 1.51 -27.02 -12.66
C ILE A 181 1.90 -27.09 -11.17
N PRO A 182 1.14 -26.44 -10.28
CA PRO A 182 1.34 -26.57 -8.85
C PRO A 182 0.98 -27.98 -8.37
N THR A 183 1.87 -28.58 -7.58
CA THR A 183 1.72 -29.94 -7.03
C THR A 183 2.05 -29.94 -5.54
N PHE A 184 1.24 -30.60 -4.69
CA PHE A 184 1.52 -30.66 -3.25
C PHE A 184 2.77 -31.50 -2.95
N ARG A 185 3.66 -30.97 -2.11
CA ARG A 185 4.85 -31.69 -1.62
C ARG A 185 4.53 -32.71 -0.53
N THR A 186 3.43 -32.50 0.19
CA THR A 186 3.11 -33.26 1.40
C THR A 186 1.78 -33.99 1.24
N ALA A 187 1.73 -35.23 1.75
CA ALA A 187 0.48 -35.98 1.87
C ALA A 187 -0.38 -35.52 3.06
N LYS A 188 0.16 -34.65 3.94
CA LYS A 188 -0.60 -34.09 5.07
C LYS A 188 -1.60 -33.05 4.57
N LYS A 189 -2.84 -33.14 5.06
CA LYS A 189 -3.90 -32.18 4.78
C LYS A 189 -3.50 -30.80 5.32
N ILE A 190 -3.22 -29.86 4.42
CA ILE A 190 -2.95 -28.46 4.75
C ILE A 190 -4.30 -27.73 4.80
N PHE A 191 -4.49 -26.93 5.85
CA PHE A 191 -5.64 -26.06 5.99
C PHE A 191 -5.27 -24.65 5.50
N PRO A 192 -5.68 -24.25 4.28
CA PRO A 192 -5.24 -22.98 3.68
C PRO A 192 -5.60 -21.76 4.53
N GLN A 193 -6.66 -21.82 5.33
CA GLN A 193 -7.06 -20.75 6.24
C GLN A 193 -5.99 -20.38 7.29
N TYR A 194 -5.04 -21.27 7.58
CA TYR A 194 -3.96 -21.00 8.55
C TYR A 194 -2.74 -20.32 7.94
N TYR A 195 -2.63 -20.33 6.61
CA TYR A 195 -1.44 -19.86 5.90
C TYR A 195 -1.74 -18.81 4.83
N LEU A 196 -2.98 -18.73 4.35
CA LEU A 196 -3.42 -17.83 3.31
C LEU A 196 -4.52 -16.91 3.84
N THR A 197 -4.26 -15.62 3.74
CA THR A 197 -5.07 -14.57 4.37
C THR A 197 -6.17 -14.05 3.44
N SER A 198 -5.97 -14.16 2.13
CA SER A 198 -6.93 -13.73 1.12
C SER A 198 -7.84 -14.89 0.71
N GLU A 199 -9.16 -14.65 0.68
CA GLU A 199 -10.15 -15.57 0.12
C GLU A 199 -9.78 -16.04 -1.30
N ILE A 200 -9.23 -15.13 -2.11
CA ILE A 200 -8.78 -15.41 -3.47
C ILE A 200 -7.60 -16.39 -3.45
N SER A 201 -6.66 -16.23 -2.51
CA SER A 201 -5.53 -17.14 -2.35
C SER A 201 -5.98 -18.51 -1.84
N GLN A 202 -6.96 -18.55 -0.93
CA GLN A 202 -7.55 -19.81 -0.45
C GLN A 202 -8.30 -20.54 -1.58
N LYS A 203 -9.07 -19.82 -2.39
CA LYS A 203 -9.74 -20.36 -3.58
C LYS A 203 -8.72 -20.90 -4.60
N ALA A 204 -7.66 -20.15 -4.87
CA ALA A 204 -6.56 -20.60 -5.74
C ALA A 204 -5.86 -21.85 -5.19
N PHE A 205 -5.64 -21.93 -3.88
CA PHE A 205 -5.07 -23.11 -3.23
C PHE A 205 -5.97 -24.35 -3.36
N ASN A 206 -7.28 -24.18 -3.17
CA ASN A 206 -8.24 -25.27 -3.26
C ASN A 206 -8.39 -25.83 -4.69
N GLU A 207 -8.04 -25.04 -5.70
CA GLU A 207 -8.01 -25.46 -7.11
C GLU A 207 -6.71 -26.19 -7.51
N ILE A 208 -5.71 -26.28 -6.62
CA ILE A 208 -4.48 -27.02 -6.87
C ILE A 208 -4.78 -28.52 -6.80
N ASP A 209 -4.74 -29.19 -7.95
CA ASP A 209 -5.02 -30.62 -8.09
C ASP A 209 -3.84 -31.41 -8.69
N GLY A 210 -2.73 -30.74 -8.97
CA GLY A 210 -1.56 -31.34 -9.63
C GLY A 210 -1.71 -31.59 -11.13
N LYS A 211 -2.80 -31.11 -11.76
CA LYS A 211 -3.09 -31.29 -13.19
C LYS A 211 -3.36 -29.98 -13.92
N LYS A 212 -4.00 -29.01 -13.26
CA LYS A 212 -4.28 -27.70 -13.82
C LYS A 212 -3.03 -26.83 -13.79
N SER A 213 -2.70 -26.20 -14.91
CA SER A 213 -1.67 -25.17 -14.92
C SER A 213 -2.18 -23.89 -14.24
N ILE A 214 -1.26 -23.00 -13.88
CA ILE A 214 -1.58 -21.68 -13.31
C ILE A 214 -2.58 -20.91 -14.19
N PHE A 215 -2.41 -20.96 -15.51
CA PHE A 215 -3.37 -20.37 -16.45
C PHE A 215 -4.78 -20.99 -16.35
N LYS A 216 -4.88 -22.33 -16.23
CA LYS A 216 -6.17 -23.01 -16.10
C LYS A 216 -6.86 -22.71 -14.76
N ILE A 217 -6.08 -22.60 -13.68
CA ILE A 217 -6.58 -22.21 -12.34
C ILE A 217 -7.10 -20.76 -12.38
N ALA A 218 -6.34 -19.84 -12.97
CA ALA A 218 -6.75 -18.45 -13.12
C ALA A 218 -8.05 -18.30 -13.92
N ARG A 219 -8.18 -19.05 -15.03
CA ARG A 219 -9.39 -19.06 -15.86
C ARG A 219 -10.59 -19.64 -15.12
N ALA A 220 -10.42 -20.71 -14.34
CA ALA A 220 -11.49 -21.33 -13.56
C ALA A 220 -12.05 -20.39 -12.48
N LEU A 221 -11.19 -19.54 -11.90
CA LEU A 221 -11.55 -18.61 -10.83
C LEU A 221 -11.90 -17.20 -11.32
N ASN A 222 -11.85 -16.95 -12.64
CA ASN A 222 -11.98 -15.62 -13.24
C ASN A 222 -11.03 -14.58 -12.62
N LEU A 223 -9.76 -14.96 -12.46
CA LEU A 223 -8.71 -14.14 -11.86
C LEU A 223 -7.59 -13.84 -12.85
N GLU A 224 -6.83 -12.78 -12.57
CA GLU A 224 -5.58 -12.50 -13.27
C GLU A 224 -4.54 -13.59 -12.97
N VAL A 225 -3.87 -14.08 -14.02
CA VAL A 225 -2.86 -15.16 -13.94
C VAL A 225 -1.72 -14.81 -12.96
N ASN A 226 -1.33 -13.54 -12.91
CA ASN A 226 -0.30 -13.04 -12.00
C ASN A 226 -0.66 -13.21 -10.52
N LYS A 227 -1.95 -13.06 -10.17
CA LYS A 227 -2.41 -13.23 -8.78
C LYS A 227 -2.29 -14.69 -8.35
N VAL A 228 -2.69 -15.63 -9.23
CA VAL A 228 -2.55 -17.08 -8.98
C VAL A 228 -1.08 -17.48 -8.87
N TYR A 229 -0.22 -16.94 -9.75
CA TYR A 229 1.22 -17.20 -9.68
C TYR A 229 1.87 -16.68 -8.40
N SER A 230 1.51 -15.47 -7.96
CA SER A 230 1.99 -14.89 -6.70
C SER A 230 1.60 -15.74 -5.49
N THR A 231 0.35 -16.20 -5.43
CA THR A 231 -0.11 -17.16 -4.41
C THR A 231 0.70 -18.44 -4.45
N CYS A 232 0.94 -19.01 -5.64
CA CYS A 232 1.76 -20.21 -5.79
C CYS A 232 3.20 -20.01 -5.33
N LYS A 233 3.84 -18.87 -5.64
CA LYS A 233 5.20 -18.55 -5.15
C LYS A 233 5.27 -18.53 -3.63
N SER A 234 4.28 -17.93 -2.97
CA SER A 234 4.22 -17.91 -1.50
C SER A 234 4.07 -19.32 -0.93
N LEU A 235 3.25 -20.16 -1.54
CA LEU A 235 3.07 -21.56 -1.14
C LEU A 235 4.32 -22.42 -1.35
N VAL A 236 5.10 -22.16 -2.41
CA VAL A 236 6.42 -22.77 -2.63
C VAL A 236 7.38 -22.39 -1.50
N LYS A 237 7.44 -21.09 -1.13
CA LYS A 237 8.28 -20.61 -0.02
C LYS A 237 7.91 -21.24 1.31
N CYS A 238 6.63 -21.50 1.54
CA CYS A 238 6.13 -22.22 2.73
C CYS A 238 6.38 -23.74 2.68
N GLY A 239 6.92 -24.27 1.57
CA GLY A 239 7.19 -25.69 1.40
C GLY A 239 5.96 -26.55 1.15
N PHE A 240 4.83 -25.95 0.77
CA PHE A 240 3.56 -26.67 0.59
C PHE A 240 3.41 -27.27 -0.80
N ILE A 241 3.89 -26.57 -1.82
CA ILE A 241 3.76 -26.99 -3.21
C ILE A 241 5.08 -26.85 -3.96
N ASP A 242 5.22 -27.60 -5.04
CA ASP A 242 6.21 -27.41 -6.10
C ASP A 242 5.53 -26.93 -7.38
N LEU A 243 6.24 -26.12 -8.16
CA LEU A 243 5.85 -25.75 -9.52
C LEU A 243 6.64 -26.61 -10.50
N LYS A 244 5.94 -27.41 -11.30
CA LYS A 244 6.55 -28.21 -12.36
C LYS A 244 6.18 -27.63 -13.71
N GLU A 245 7.15 -27.60 -14.61
CA GLU A 245 6.88 -27.31 -16.02
C GLU A 245 6.30 -28.56 -16.69
N SER A 246 5.32 -28.37 -17.56
CA SER A 246 4.70 -29.44 -18.35
C SER A 246 5.57 -29.85 -19.51
#